data_AF-A0A2X3EMR1-F1
#
_entry.id   AF-A0A2X3EMR1-F1
#
_cell.length_a   1.000
_cell.length_b   1.000
_cell.length_c   1.000
_cell.angle_alpha   90.00
_cell.angle_beta   90.00
_cell.angle_gamma   90.00
#
_symmetry.space_group_name_H-M   'P 1'
#
loop_
_entity.id
_entity.type
_entity.pdbx_description
1 polymer ?
#
loop_
_entity_poly.entity_id
_entity_poly.type
_entity_poly.pdbx_seq_one_letter_code
_entity_poly.pdbx_strand_id
1 'polypeptide(L)'
;MNKKFLLSLKAADYELLCKKAQQANTTKSKLLRQMLRNEEAQKVLEILNASSKFNAEMLLEISRVAGNINQIAYHLNSGFSVDEESFNKQAEETKRIFAEFQMIAKQNQKLLQRILNA
;
A
#
# COMPACT_ATOMS: atom_id res chain seq x y z
N MET A 1 24.03 18.17 18.91
CA MET A 1 25.22 18.55 18.11
C MET A 1 24.80 18.69 16.65
N ASN A 2 24.95 19.87 16.03
CA ASN A 2 24.55 20.07 14.63
C ASN A 2 25.60 19.46 13.69
N LYS A 3 25.27 18.36 13.00
CA LYS A 3 26.10 17.80 11.92
C LYS A 3 26.10 18.75 10.72
N LYS A 4 27.29 19.03 10.18
CA LYS A 4 27.45 19.80 8.94
C LYS A 4 27.60 18.83 7.77
N PHE A 5 26.90 19.11 6.68
CA PHE A 5 27.00 18.37 5.42
C PHE A 5 27.43 19.34 4.32
N LEU A 6 28.41 18.92 3.51
CA LEU A 6 28.83 19.64 2.31
C LEU A 6 28.02 19.09 1.13
N LEU A 7 27.43 20.00 0.35
CA LEU A 7 26.64 19.68 -0.82
C LEU A 7 27.20 20.48 -2.00
N SER A 8 27.56 19.79 -3.07
CA SER A 8 27.98 20.41 -4.32
C SER A 8 26.75 20.62 -5.21
N LEU A 9 26.55 21.85 -5.66
CA LEU A 9 25.46 22.24 -6.54
C LEU A 9 26.02 22.86 -7.81
N LYS A 10 25.34 22.69 -8.93
CA LYS A 10 25.64 23.48 -10.12
C LYS A 10 25.30 24.95 -9.84
N ALA A 11 25.96 25.87 -10.55
CA ALA A 11 25.75 27.31 -10.34
C ALA A 11 24.27 27.71 -10.46
N ALA A 12 23.57 27.19 -11.48
CA ALA A 12 22.15 27.44 -11.69
C ALA A 12 21.28 26.95 -10.52
N ASP A 13 21.55 25.75 -9.98
CA ASP A 13 20.80 25.18 -8.86
C ASP A 13 21.03 25.95 -7.56
N TYR A 14 22.26 26.42 -7.33
CA TYR A 14 22.59 27.26 -6.18
C TYR A 14 21.89 28.63 -6.26
N GLU A 15 21.85 29.23 -7.44
CA GLU A 15 21.17 30.51 -7.66
C GLU A 15 19.65 30.38 -7.45
N LEU A 16 19.07 29.27 -7.95
CA LEU A 16 17.67 28.93 -7.71
C LEU A 16 17.37 28.74 -6.22
N LEU A 17 18.23 28.02 -5.49
CA LEU A 17 18.10 27.83 -4.04
C LEU A 17 18.14 29.17 -3.30
N CYS A 18 19.04 30.08 -3.69
CA CYS A 18 19.12 31.42 -3.12
C CYS A 18 17.81 32.20 -3.31
N LYS A 19 17.29 32.25 -4.55
CA LYS A 19 16.04 32.94 -4.88
C LYS A 19 14.86 32.38 -4.08
N LYS A 20 14.71 31.04 -4.04
CA LYS A 20 13.64 30.38 -3.29
C LYS A 20 13.73 30.61 -1.78
N ALA A 21 14.94 30.59 -1.22
CA ALA A 21 15.15 30.85 0.21
C ALA A 21 14.75 32.28 0.59
N GLN A 22 15.05 33.25 -0.27
CA GLN A 22 14.66 34.64 -0.09
C GLN A 22 13.14 34.82 -0.20
N GLN A 23 12.51 34.24 -1.22
CA GLN A 23 11.05 34.26 -1.38
C GLN A 23 10.31 33.65 -0.18
N ALA A 24 10.85 32.56 0.38
CA ALA A 24 10.28 31.89 1.55
C ALA A 24 10.72 32.48 2.90
N ASN A 25 11.47 33.60 2.88
CA ASN A 25 12.03 34.27 4.07
C ASN A 25 12.69 33.30 5.07
N THR A 26 13.55 32.42 4.57
CA THR A 26 14.16 31.33 5.34
C THR A 26 15.62 31.13 4.94
N THR A 27 16.38 30.37 5.74
CA THR A 27 17.77 30.05 5.38
C THR A 27 17.82 28.94 4.34
N LYS A 28 18.82 28.98 3.46
CA LYS A 28 19.07 27.93 2.45
C LYS A 28 19.08 26.52 3.05
N SER A 29 19.78 26.35 4.18
CA SER A 29 19.86 25.07 4.88
C SER A 29 18.51 24.62 5.45
N LYS A 30 17.67 25.55 5.95
CA LYS A 30 16.33 25.22 6.43
C LYS A 30 15.42 24.83 5.26
N LEU A 31 15.49 25.55 4.15
CA LEU A 31 14.74 25.24 2.93
C LEU A 31 15.12 23.87 2.36
N LEU A 32 16.42 23.58 2.21
CA LEU A 32 16.90 22.26 1.76
C LEU A 32 16.37 21.13 2.65
N ARG A 33 16.45 21.28 3.97
CA ARG A 33 15.89 20.28 4.90
C ARG A 33 14.37 20.13 4.77
N GLN A 34 13.65 21.21 4.50
CA GLN A 34 12.20 21.13 4.25
C GLN A 34 11.90 20.40 2.95
N MET A 35 12.64 20.69 1.87
CA MET A 35 12.47 20.00 0.60
C MET A 35 12.75 18.50 0.72
N LEU A 36 13.85 18.12 1.37
CA LEU A 36 14.19 16.71 1.62
C LEU A 36 13.10 16.00 2.44
N ARG A 37 12.63 16.62 3.52
CA ARG A 37 11.54 16.04 4.33
C ARG A 37 10.22 15.93 3.57
N ASN A 38 9.91 16.90 2.71
CA ASN A 38 8.70 16.84 1.90
C ASN A 38 8.79 15.71 0.87
N GLU A 39 9.94 15.51 0.25
CA GLU A 39 10.17 14.39 -0.67
C GLU A 39 10.04 13.04 0.06
N GLU A 40 10.65 12.89 1.24
CA GLU A 40 10.51 11.70 2.08
C GLU A 40 9.04 11.46 2.48
N ALA A 41 8.34 12.50 2.94
CA ALA A 41 6.93 12.42 3.32
C ALA A 41 6.05 12.02 2.14
N GLN A 42 6.34 12.52 0.93
CA GLN A 42 5.58 12.19 -0.27
C GLN A 42 5.78 10.73 -0.68
N LYS A 43 7.01 10.21 -0.59
CA LYS A 43 7.28 8.77 -0.77
C LYS A 43 6.50 7.92 0.23
N VAL A 44 6.49 8.31 1.51
CA VAL A 44 5.72 7.61 2.55
C VAL A 44 4.21 7.65 2.26
N LEU A 45 3.68 8.78 1.79
CA LEU A 45 2.26 8.89 1.42
C LEU A 45 1.90 8.00 0.23
N GLU A 46 2.76 7.90 -0.77
CA GLU A 46 2.56 7.00 -1.92
C GLU A 46 2.51 5.53 -1.47
N ILE A 47 3.42 5.13 -0.55
CA ILE A 47 3.40 3.80 0.07
C ILE A 47 2.10 3.56 0.81
N LEU A 48 1.71 4.48 1.69
CA LEU A 48 0.50 4.35 2.51
C LEU A 48 -0.76 4.25 1.64
N ASN A 49 -0.82 5.02 0.57
CA ASN A 49 -1.95 4.98 -0.36
C ASN A 49 -2.02 3.62 -1.08
N ALA A 50 -0.89 3.10 -1.55
CA ALA A 50 -0.82 1.76 -2.15
C ALA A 50 -1.21 0.66 -1.15
N SER A 51 -0.70 0.72 0.09
CA SER A 51 -1.08 -0.21 1.17
C SER A 51 -2.57 -0.12 1.51
N SER A 52 -3.12 1.08 1.58
CA SER A 52 -4.54 1.28 1.91
C SER A 52 -5.44 0.69 0.84
N LYS A 53 -5.11 0.91 -0.44
CA LYS A 53 -5.84 0.31 -1.56
C LYS A 53 -5.78 -1.22 -1.51
N PHE A 54 -4.60 -1.78 -1.29
CA PHE A 54 -4.44 -3.22 -1.11
C PHE A 54 -5.30 -3.76 0.04
N ASN A 55 -5.23 -3.14 1.22
CA ASN A 55 -6.01 -3.59 2.38
C ASN A 55 -7.52 -3.56 2.11
N ALA A 56 -8.00 -2.55 1.39
CA ALA A 56 -9.41 -2.46 1.01
C ALA A 56 -9.83 -3.59 0.05
N GLU A 57 -9.03 -3.89 -0.97
CA GLU A 57 -9.26 -5.01 -1.89
C GLU A 57 -9.24 -6.35 -1.14
N MET A 58 -8.30 -6.53 -0.22
CA MET A 58 -8.18 -7.72 0.61
C MET A 58 -9.39 -7.94 1.52
N LEU A 59 -9.87 -6.88 2.17
CA LEU A 59 -11.06 -6.95 3.02
C LEU A 59 -12.32 -7.35 2.24
N LEU A 60 -12.43 -6.89 0.99
CA LEU A 60 -13.55 -7.24 0.12
C LEU A 60 -13.55 -8.72 -0.24
N GLU A 61 -12.40 -9.30 -0.59
CA GLU A 61 -12.28 -10.73 -0.88
C GLU A 61 -12.50 -11.60 0.37
N ILE A 62 -11.98 -11.18 1.53
CA ILE A 62 -12.25 -11.85 2.82
C ILE A 62 -13.76 -11.85 3.12
N SER A 63 -14.44 -10.74 2.87
CA SER A 63 -15.90 -10.65 3.08
C SER A 63 -16.67 -11.61 2.17
N ARG A 64 -16.24 -11.80 0.92
CA ARG A 64 -16.88 -12.76 -0.01
C ARG A 64 -16.71 -14.19 0.47
N VAL A 65 -15.48 -14.56 0.86
CA VAL A 65 -15.19 -15.86 1.46
C VAL A 65 -16.05 -16.11 2.69
N ALA A 66 -16.12 -15.15 3.61
CA ALA A 66 -16.92 -15.27 4.83
C ALA A 66 -18.41 -15.47 4.49
N GLY A 67 -18.93 -14.75 3.49
CA GLY A 67 -20.29 -14.93 2.99
C GLY A 67 -20.55 -16.36 2.49
N ASN A 68 -19.65 -16.91 1.68
CA ASN A 68 -19.78 -18.27 1.14
C ASN A 68 -19.72 -19.34 2.24
N ILE A 69 -18.80 -19.20 3.20
CA ILE A 69 -18.71 -20.09 4.36
C ILE A 69 -20.03 -20.05 5.17
N ASN A 70 -20.61 -18.87 5.34
CA ASN A 70 -21.86 -18.71 6.09
C ASN A 70 -23.05 -19.35 5.36
N GLN A 71 -23.09 -19.28 4.03
CA GLN A 71 -24.09 -19.97 3.20
C GLN A 71 -23.97 -21.50 3.33
N ILE A 72 -22.74 -22.01 3.23
CA ILE A 72 -22.44 -23.43 3.44
C ILE A 72 -22.93 -23.87 4.83
N ALA A 73 -22.59 -23.12 5.89
CA ALA A 73 -23.00 -23.44 7.25
C ALA A 73 -24.54 -23.44 7.40
N TYR A 74 -25.22 -22.47 6.79
CA TYR A 74 -26.68 -22.41 6.78
C TYR A 74 -27.30 -23.63 6.09
N HIS A 75 -26.78 -24.05 4.94
CA HIS A 75 -27.26 -25.24 4.23
C HIS A 75 -27.03 -26.53 5.03
N LEU A 76 -25.87 -26.67 5.68
CA LEU A 76 -25.57 -27.82 6.53
C LEU A 76 -26.46 -27.88 7.79
N ASN A 77 -26.77 -26.72 8.37
CA ASN A 77 -27.59 -26.64 9.59
C ASN A 77 -29.10 -26.78 9.32
N SER A 78 -29.57 -26.54 8.09
CA SER A 78 -31.00 -26.59 7.73
C SER A 78 -31.53 -27.98 7.38
N GLY A 79 -30.69 -29.02 7.43
CA GLY A 79 -31.11 -30.43 7.36
C GLY A 79 -31.60 -30.92 6.00
N PHE A 80 -31.46 -30.14 4.92
CA PHE A 80 -31.80 -30.57 3.57
C PHE A 80 -30.67 -31.39 2.94
N SER A 81 -31.03 -32.39 2.13
CA SER A 81 -30.14 -33.11 1.23
C SER A 81 -29.35 -32.10 0.40
N VAL A 82 -28.08 -31.89 0.75
CA VAL A 82 -27.20 -30.97 0.04
C VAL A 82 -27.00 -31.54 -1.36
N ASP A 83 -27.32 -30.75 -2.37
CA ASP A 83 -26.88 -31.03 -3.74
C ASP A 83 -25.35 -30.96 -3.75
N GLU A 84 -24.74 -32.14 -3.75
CA GLU A 84 -23.30 -32.35 -3.61
C GLU A 84 -22.53 -31.65 -4.75
N GLU A 85 -23.13 -31.53 -5.93
CA GLU A 85 -22.55 -30.82 -7.07
C GLU A 85 -22.51 -29.31 -6.83
N SER A 86 -23.62 -28.72 -6.35
CA SER A 86 -23.70 -27.30 -5.99
C SER A 86 -22.73 -26.93 -4.86
N PHE A 87 -22.64 -27.77 -3.83
CA PHE A 87 -21.69 -27.58 -2.73
C PHE A 87 -20.23 -27.63 -3.22
N ASN A 88 -19.88 -28.64 -4.02
CA ASN A 88 -18.52 -28.77 -4.54
C ASN A 88 -18.14 -27.58 -5.44
N LYS A 89 -19.09 -27.07 -6.22
CA LYS A 89 -18.87 -25.87 -7.05
C LYS A 89 -18.58 -24.62 -6.21
N GLN A 90 -19.35 -24.39 -5.14
CA GLN A 90 -19.11 -23.28 -4.21
C GLN A 90 -17.78 -23.42 -3.45
N ALA A 91 -17.41 -24.64 -3.08
CA ALA A 91 -16.14 -24.93 -2.41
C ALA A 91 -14.94 -24.66 -3.33
N GLU A 92 -15.00 -25.09 -4.59
CA GLU A 92 -13.95 -24.83 -5.58
C GLU A 92 -13.84 -23.35 -5.97
N GLU A 93 -14.96 -22.65 -6.09
CA GLU A 93 -14.95 -21.20 -6.33
C GLU A 93 -14.32 -20.45 -5.15
N THR A 94 -14.62 -20.86 -3.92
CA THR A 94 -14.00 -20.31 -2.71
C THR A 94 -12.50 -20.59 -2.66
N LYS A 95 -12.05 -21.81 -3.02
CA LYS A 95 -10.61 -22.13 -3.13
C LYS A 95 -9.92 -21.27 -4.17
N ARG A 96 -10.56 -21.05 -5.33
CA ARG A 96 -10.02 -20.20 -6.39
C ARG A 96 -9.85 -18.75 -5.93
N ILE A 97 -10.86 -18.17 -5.28
CA ILE A 97 -10.79 -16.82 -4.71
C ILE A 97 -9.62 -16.72 -3.71
N PHE A 98 -9.44 -17.73 -2.85
CA PHE A 98 -8.30 -17.79 -1.93
C PHE A 98 -6.94 -17.86 -2.63
N ALA A 99 -6.83 -18.61 -3.71
CA ALA A 99 -5.60 -18.72 -4.48
C ALA A 99 -5.25 -17.40 -5.20
N GLU A 100 -6.25 -16.73 -5.79
CA GLU A 100 -6.10 -15.40 -6.39
C GLU A 100 -5.70 -14.36 -5.33
N PHE A 101 -6.35 -14.37 -4.17
CA PHE A 101 -6.01 -13.55 -3.01
C PHE A 101 -4.56 -13.75 -2.55
N GLN A 102 -4.12 -15.00 -2.40
CA GLN A 102 -2.75 -15.30 -1.96
C GLN A 102 -1.70 -14.76 -2.94
N MET A 103 -1.99 -14.82 -4.24
CA MET A 103 -1.11 -14.32 -5.29
C MET A 103 -1.03 -12.79 -5.28
N ILE A 104 -2.17 -12.09 -5.21
CA ILE A 104 -2.22 -10.62 -5.13
C ILE A 104 -1.51 -10.14 -3.86
N ALA A 105 -1.74 -10.80 -2.72
CA ALA A 105 -1.08 -10.49 -1.46
C ALA A 105 0.46 -10.59 -1.56
N LYS A 106 0.98 -11.66 -2.19
CA LYS A 106 2.42 -11.82 -2.40
C LYS A 106 3.01 -10.75 -3.33
N GLN A 107 2.30 -10.35 -4.38
CA GLN A 107 2.76 -9.29 -5.29
C GLN A 107 2.84 -7.94 -4.58
N ASN A 108 1.81 -7.60 -3.81
CA ASN A 108 1.75 -6.34 -3.08
C ASN A 108 2.76 -6.29 -1.92
N GLN A 109 3.01 -7.42 -1.24
CA GLN A 109 4.09 -7.52 -0.26
C GLN A 109 5.47 -7.24 -0.88
N LYS A 110 5.75 -7.76 -2.09
CA LYS A 110 7.00 -7.48 -2.81
C LYS A 110 7.11 -6.01 -3.22
N LEU A 111 6.00 -5.41 -3.67
CA LEU A 111 5.96 -4.00 -4.02
C LEU A 111 6.28 -3.14 -2.79
N LEU A 112 5.67 -3.43 -1.64
CA LEU A 112 5.93 -2.75 -0.38
C LEU A 112 7.37 -2.89 0.09
N GLN A 113 7.96 -4.09 0.00
CA GLN A 113 9.38 -4.27 0.31
C GLN A 113 10.29 -3.44 -0.58
N ARG A 114 9.99 -3.32 -1.88
CA ARG A 114 10.80 -2.49 -2.79
C ARG A 114 10.74 -1.02 -2.42
N ILE A 115 9.58 -0.52 -2.03
CA ILE A 115 9.44 0.89 -1.68
C ILE A 115 9.99 1.18 -0.27
N LEU A 116 9.92 0.23 0.67
CA LEU A 116 10.54 0.37 2.00
C LEU A 116 12.08 0.29 1.97
N ASN A 117 12.65 -0.38 0.96
CA ASN A 117 14.09 -0.57 0.80
C ASN A 117 14.73 0.40 -0.22
N ALA A 118 13.95 1.31 -0.82
CA ALA A 118 14.40 2.33 -1.76
C ALA A 118 14.56 3.70 -1.08
#